data_AF-A0A925HAJ5-F1
#
_entry.id   AF-A0A925HAJ5-F1
#
_cell.length_a   1.000
_cell.length_b   1.000
_cell.length_c   1.000
_cell.angle_alpha   90.00
_cell.angle_beta   90.00
_cell.angle_gamma   90.00
#
_symmetry.space_group_name_H-M   'P 1'
#
loop_
_entity.id
_entity.type
_entity.pdbx_description
1 polymer ?
#
loop_
_entity_poly.entity_id
_entity_poly.type
_entity_poly.pdbx_seq_one_letter_code
_entity_poly.pdbx_strand_id
1 'polypeptide(L)'
;FIFFQFLVVKPNEHQVDEISRLAAEIGVDEVRFKTAQVYDFENDPNKLIPKTQKFSRYKKDEEGKYQVKNSLQNHCWRLWHATVISWDGLVVPCCFDKDAQHRLGDLKGKRFKEIWHNDAYINFRKKMLKSRKDIDICANCSEGTKVWG
;
A
#
# COMPACT_ATOMS: atom_id res chain seq x y z
N PHE A 1 6.97 22.99 0.46
CA PHE A 1 6.33 21.87 -0.24
C PHE A 1 5.53 21.03 0.74
N ILE A 2 4.23 21.23 0.76
CA ILE A 2 3.21 20.52 1.52
C ILE A 2 2.21 20.00 0.48
N PHE A 3 1.80 18.74 0.61
CA PHE A 3 0.78 18.17 -0.26
C PHE A 3 -0.38 17.60 0.55
N PHE A 4 -1.58 17.71 0.00
CA PHE A 4 -2.78 17.07 0.51
C PHE A 4 -2.92 15.68 -0.08
N GLN A 5 -2.94 14.68 0.78
CA GLN A 5 -3.20 13.31 0.37
C GLN A 5 -4.65 12.96 0.67
N PHE A 6 -5.46 12.82 -0.37
CA PHE A 6 -6.89 12.52 -0.25
C PHE A 6 -7.15 11.06 -0.62
N LEU A 7 -7.61 10.27 0.36
CA LEU A 7 -8.02 8.89 0.12
C LEU A 7 -9.43 8.88 -0.48
N VAL A 8 -9.53 8.50 -1.75
CA VAL A 8 -10.80 8.49 -2.47
C VAL A 8 -11.52 7.16 -2.23
N VAL A 9 -12.70 7.25 -1.64
CA VAL A 9 -13.64 6.16 -1.36
C VAL A 9 -15.04 6.55 -1.83
N LYS A 10 -15.93 5.58 -2.03
CA LYS A 10 -17.29 5.85 -2.52
C LYS A 10 -18.05 6.94 -1.75
N PRO A 11 -17.96 7.05 -0.41
CA PRO A 11 -18.64 8.14 0.30
C PRO A 11 -18.13 9.54 -0.06
N ASN A 12 -16.88 9.70 -0.49
CA ASN A 12 -16.27 11.02 -0.73
C ASN A 12 -15.82 11.25 -2.18
N GLU A 13 -16.02 10.29 -3.09
CA GLU A 13 -15.56 10.39 -4.49
C GLU A 13 -16.20 11.53 -5.29
N HIS A 14 -17.24 12.19 -4.74
CA HIS A 14 -17.86 13.36 -5.31
C HIS A 14 -17.18 14.68 -4.89
N GLN A 15 -16.25 14.64 -3.93
CA GLN A 15 -15.58 15.82 -3.35
C GLN A 15 -14.17 16.08 -3.92
N VAL A 16 -13.79 15.37 -4.99
CA VAL A 16 -12.42 15.44 -5.56
C VAL A 16 -12.08 16.84 -6.08
N ASP A 17 -13.06 17.55 -6.62
CA ASP A 17 -12.90 18.93 -7.09
C ASP A 17 -12.97 19.95 -5.95
N GLU A 18 -13.70 19.62 -4.88
CA GLU A 18 -13.79 20.45 -3.67
C GLU A 18 -12.45 20.47 -2.93
N ILE A 19 -11.81 19.31 -2.75
CA ILE A 19 -10.51 19.26 -2.06
C ILE A 19 -9.41 19.97 -2.86
N SER A 20 -9.52 19.98 -4.19
CA SER A 20 -8.60 20.72 -5.06
C SER A 20 -8.76 22.24 -4.90
N ARG A 21 -10.00 22.72 -4.80
CA ARG A 21 -10.29 24.14 -4.52
C ARG A 21 -9.80 24.55 -3.13
N LEU A 22 -10.08 23.73 -2.11
CA LEU A 22 -9.62 23.99 -0.75
C LEU A 22 -8.08 24.05 -0.68
N ALA A 23 -7.39 23.12 -1.33
CA ALA A 23 -5.92 23.12 -1.37
C ALA A 23 -5.36 24.41 -1.98
N ALA A 24 -5.96 24.91 -3.06
CA ALA A 24 -5.58 26.18 -3.68
C ALA A 24 -5.86 27.38 -2.76
N GLU A 25 -7.01 27.40 -2.08
CA GLU A 25 -7.41 28.47 -1.18
C GLU A 25 -6.46 28.64 0.01
N ILE A 26 -6.03 27.52 0.62
CA ILE A 26 -5.17 27.55 1.81
C ILE A 26 -3.67 27.53 1.49
N GLY A 27 -3.30 27.50 0.20
CA GLY A 27 -1.90 27.55 -0.25
C GLY A 27 -1.12 26.23 -0.13
N VAL A 28 -1.77 25.08 -0.32
CA VAL A 28 -1.10 23.77 -0.42
C VAL A 28 -0.49 23.59 -1.83
N ASP A 29 0.74 23.09 -1.91
CA ASP A 29 1.49 23.00 -3.16
C ASP A 29 0.94 21.94 -4.14
N GLU A 30 0.37 20.84 -3.65
CA GLU A 30 -0.09 19.72 -4.49
C GLU A 30 -1.24 18.92 -3.82
N VAL A 31 -2.17 18.38 -4.62
CA VAL A 31 -3.15 17.38 -4.16
C VAL A 31 -2.85 16.03 -4.80
N ARG A 32 -2.73 15.00 -3.95
CA ARG A 32 -2.51 13.60 -4.34
C ARG A 32 -3.71 12.76 -3.99
N PHE A 33 -4.34 12.20 -5.02
CA PHE A 33 -5.41 11.24 -4.85
C PHE A 33 -4.85 9.83 -4.66
N LYS A 34 -5.26 9.17 -3.58
CA LYS A 34 -4.94 7.77 -3.33
C LYS A 34 -6.17 6.90 -3.45
N THR A 35 -5.99 5.76 -4.09
CA THR A 35 -6.98 4.70 -4.12
C THR A 35 -6.88 3.87 -2.84
N ALA A 36 -8.01 3.56 -2.22
CA ALA A 36 -8.04 2.77 -0.98
C ALA A 36 -7.80 1.28 -1.22
N GLN A 37 -7.03 0.65 -0.32
CA GLN A 37 -7.01 -0.80 -0.18
C GLN A 37 -8.13 -1.20 0.77
N VAL A 38 -9.03 -2.07 0.31
CA VAL A 38 -10.13 -2.65 1.10
C VAL A 38 -9.77 -4.11 1.38
N TYR A 39 -9.81 -4.52 2.65
CA TYR A 39 -9.48 -5.89 3.06
C TYR A 39 -10.51 -6.88 2.53
N ASP A 40 -11.78 -6.69 2.91
CA ASP A 40 -12.92 -7.45 2.39
C ASP A 40 -13.51 -6.75 1.16
N PHE A 41 -12.71 -6.66 0.09
CA PHE A 41 -13.14 -6.00 -1.14
C PHE A 41 -14.16 -6.82 -1.93
N GLU A 42 -14.25 -8.13 -1.69
CA GLU A 42 -15.19 -9.02 -2.36
C GLU A 42 -16.63 -8.72 -1.92
N ASN A 43 -16.85 -8.50 -0.61
CA ASN A 43 -18.17 -8.17 -0.07
C ASN A 43 -18.41 -6.66 0.10
N ASP A 44 -17.34 -5.86 0.23
CA ASP A 44 -17.39 -4.41 0.45
C ASP A 44 -18.44 -3.99 1.51
N PRO A 45 -18.39 -4.54 2.73
CA PRO A 45 -19.46 -4.39 3.73
C PRO A 45 -19.69 -2.92 4.11
N ASN A 46 -18.62 -2.12 4.06
CA ASN A 46 -18.62 -0.70 4.38
C ASN A 46 -18.89 0.20 3.15
N LYS A 47 -19.15 -0.38 1.98
CA LYS A 47 -19.45 0.33 0.73
C LYS A 47 -18.40 1.38 0.41
N LEU A 48 -17.12 1.04 0.49
CA LEU A 48 -15.99 1.95 0.31
C LEU A 48 -15.47 2.01 -1.13
N ILE A 49 -15.76 1.01 -1.97
CA ILE A 49 -15.19 0.92 -3.32
C ILE A 49 -15.82 1.99 -4.23
N PRO A 50 -15.03 2.97 -4.77
CA PRO A 50 -15.54 4.02 -5.63
C PRO A 50 -16.24 3.49 -6.88
N LYS A 51 -17.29 4.18 -7.34
CA LYS A 51 -17.91 3.93 -8.64
C LYS A 51 -17.00 4.38 -9.78
N THR A 52 -16.26 5.46 -9.56
CA THR A 52 -15.33 6.05 -10.52
C THR A 52 -14.10 5.17 -10.68
N GLN A 53 -13.97 4.52 -11.85
CA GLN A 53 -12.95 3.50 -12.08
C GLN A 53 -11.51 4.02 -11.94
N LYS A 54 -11.26 5.30 -12.20
CA LYS A 54 -9.95 5.94 -11.99
C LYS A 54 -9.49 5.86 -10.52
N PHE A 55 -10.41 5.91 -9.57
CA PHE A 55 -10.12 5.95 -8.13
C PHE A 55 -10.28 4.59 -7.44
N SER A 56 -10.69 3.55 -8.16
CA SER A 56 -10.86 2.21 -7.60
C SER A 56 -9.69 1.29 -7.95
N ARG A 57 -9.18 0.55 -6.96
CA ARG A 57 -8.22 -0.56 -7.16
C ARG A 57 -8.88 -1.81 -7.74
N TYR A 58 -10.21 -1.88 -7.70
CA TYR A 58 -11.00 -3.06 -8.01
C TYR A 58 -11.86 -2.82 -9.25
N LYS A 59 -12.10 -3.88 -10.02
CA LYS A 59 -13.07 -3.94 -11.12
C LYS A 59 -14.04 -5.09 -10.87
N LYS A 60 -15.25 -5.02 -11.43
CA LYS A 60 -16.16 -6.17 -11.43
C LYS A 60 -15.88 -7.06 -12.64
N ASP A 61 -15.97 -8.37 -12.47
CA ASP A 61 -16.01 -9.33 -13.57
C ASP A 61 -17.44 -9.49 -14.14
N GLU A 62 -17.60 -10.40 -15.09
CA GLU A 62 -18.88 -10.69 -15.76
C GLU A 62 -19.95 -11.20 -14.77
N GLU A 63 -19.53 -11.85 -13.69
CA GLU A 63 -20.40 -12.33 -12.60
C GLU A 63 -20.71 -11.24 -11.56
N GLY A 64 -20.13 -10.04 -11.72
CA GLY A 64 -20.30 -8.91 -10.81
C GLY A 64 -19.42 -8.95 -9.55
N LYS A 65 -18.50 -9.91 -9.44
CA LYS A 65 -17.56 -10.03 -8.30
C LYS A 65 -16.38 -9.08 -8.48
N TYR A 66 -15.89 -8.53 -7.37
CA TYR A 66 -14.74 -7.64 -7.42
C TYR A 66 -13.44 -8.43 -7.61
N GLN A 67 -12.55 -7.87 -8.44
CA GLN A 67 -11.19 -8.34 -8.67
C GLN A 67 -10.21 -7.17 -8.64
N VAL A 68 -8.98 -7.42 -8.18
CA VAL A 68 -7.91 -6.43 -8.22
C VAL A 68 -7.55 -6.12 -9.68
N LYS A 69 -7.45 -4.83 -10.03
CA LYS A 69 -7.10 -4.39 -11.39
C LYS A 69 -5.63 -4.64 -11.75
N ASN A 70 -4.76 -4.55 -10.76
CA ASN A 70 -3.33 -4.75 -10.94
C ASN A 70 -3.04 -6.24 -11.11
N SER A 71 -2.09 -6.60 -11.99
CA SER A 71 -1.68 -7.99 -12.20
C SER A 71 -0.94 -8.62 -11.02
N LEU A 72 -0.52 -7.79 -10.05
CA LEU A 72 0.13 -8.18 -8.79
C LEU A 72 1.27 -9.18 -8.99
N GLN A 73 2.15 -8.90 -9.96
CA GLN A 73 3.32 -9.73 -10.25
C GLN A 73 4.18 -9.95 -8.98
N ASN A 74 4.92 -11.07 -8.95
CA ASN A 74 5.83 -11.46 -7.86
C ASN A 74 7.12 -10.60 -7.83
N HIS A 75 6.99 -9.27 -7.89
CA HIS A 75 8.07 -8.33 -7.64
C HIS A 75 7.56 -7.16 -6.82
N CYS A 76 8.36 -6.60 -5.92
CA CYS A 76 7.99 -5.44 -5.13
C CYS A 76 9.19 -4.51 -5.01
N TRP A 77 9.15 -3.36 -5.68
CA TRP A 77 10.27 -2.42 -5.68
C TRP A 77 10.58 -1.90 -4.28
N ARG A 78 9.54 -1.73 -3.45
CA ARG A 78 9.64 -1.22 -2.07
C ARG A 78 10.58 -2.03 -1.19
N LEU A 79 10.67 -3.35 -1.40
CA LEU A 79 11.56 -4.22 -0.61
C LEU A 79 13.05 -3.98 -0.83
N TRP A 80 13.42 -3.21 -1.86
CA TRP A 80 14.81 -2.96 -2.24
C TRP A 80 15.30 -1.57 -1.87
N HIS A 81 14.39 -0.62 -1.62
CA HIS A 81 14.77 0.78 -1.36
C HIS A 81 14.09 1.38 -0.12
N ALA A 82 13.18 0.66 0.53
CA ALA A 82 12.50 1.15 1.72
C ALA A 82 12.31 0.03 2.77
N THR A 83 12.13 0.47 4.00
CA THR A 83 11.78 -0.34 5.16
C THR A 83 10.94 0.51 6.12
N VAL A 84 10.38 -0.10 7.15
CA VAL A 84 9.76 0.62 8.27
C VAL A 84 10.43 0.17 9.55
N ILE A 85 10.75 1.15 10.39
CA ILE A 85 11.26 0.96 11.75
C ILE A 85 10.15 1.45 12.68
N SER A 86 9.64 0.58 13.55
CA SER A 86 8.65 0.94 14.56
C SER A 86 9.27 1.77 15.68
N TRP A 87 8.42 2.40 16.50
CA TRP A 87 8.84 3.25 17.61
C TRP A 87 9.71 2.51 18.64
N ASP A 88 9.54 1.19 18.78
CA ASP A 88 10.30 0.33 19.70
C ASP A 88 11.52 -0.34 19.05
N GLY A 89 11.85 0.00 17.80
CA GLY A 89 13.06 -0.45 17.11
C GLY A 89 12.91 -1.72 16.26
N LEU A 90 11.72 -2.30 16.14
CA LEU A 90 11.48 -3.42 15.24
C LEU A 90 11.57 -2.98 13.78
N VAL A 91 12.19 -3.81 12.96
CA VAL A 91 12.31 -3.60 11.51
C VAL A 91 11.33 -4.51 10.79
N VAL A 92 10.49 -3.95 9.92
CA VAL A 92 9.45 -4.66 9.17
C VAL A 92 9.55 -4.33 7.66
N PRO A 93 9.03 -5.18 6.75
CA PRO A 93 9.26 -5.02 5.31
C PRO A 93 8.62 -3.75 4.72
N CYS A 94 7.51 -3.29 5.28
CA CYS A 94 6.67 -2.25 4.67
C CYS A 94 5.63 -1.72 5.67
N CYS A 95 5.08 -0.53 5.41
CA CYS A 95 3.97 0.05 6.18
C CYS A 95 2.63 -0.70 6.06
N PHE A 96 2.54 -1.70 5.17
CA PHE A 96 1.38 -2.60 5.10
C PHE A 96 1.40 -3.64 6.23
N ASP A 97 2.55 -3.86 6.87
CA ASP A 97 2.67 -4.66 8.10
C ASP A 97 2.31 -3.80 9.32
N LYS A 98 1.03 -3.48 9.45
CA LYS A 98 0.51 -2.53 10.45
C LYS A 98 0.76 -2.97 11.89
N ASP A 99 0.74 -4.28 12.11
CA ASP A 99 0.87 -4.91 13.44
C ASP A 99 2.26 -5.53 13.67
N ALA A 100 3.23 -5.25 12.78
CA ALA A 100 4.59 -5.77 12.85
C ALA A 100 4.67 -7.30 13.00
N GLN A 101 3.87 -8.02 12.20
CA GLN A 101 3.82 -9.49 12.17
C GLN A 101 4.99 -10.07 11.37
N HIS A 102 5.50 -9.36 10.36
CA HIS A 102 6.62 -9.78 9.51
C HIS A 102 7.94 -9.16 9.97
N ARG A 103 8.34 -9.46 11.21
CA ARG A 103 9.57 -8.89 11.82
C ARG A 103 10.82 -9.39 11.09
N LEU A 104 11.63 -8.45 10.60
CA LEU A 104 12.90 -8.71 9.90
C LEU A 104 14.12 -8.49 10.80
N GLY A 105 13.95 -7.79 11.92
CA GLY A 105 14.99 -7.60 12.93
C GLY A 105 14.57 -6.63 14.04
N ASP A 106 15.50 -6.37 14.94
CA ASP A 106 15.36 -5.42 16.04
C ASP A 106 16.67 -4.62 16.15
N LEU A 107 16.56 -3.29 16.21
CA LEU A 107 17.70 -2.38 16.37
C LEU A 107 18.28 -2.39 17.79
N LYS A 108 17.61 -3.03 18.75
CA LYS A 108 18.17 -3.32 20.08
C LYS A 108 19.32 -4.31 19.96
N GLY A 109 20.54 -3.75 19.85
CA GLY A 109 21.78 -4.53 19.85
C GLY A 109 22.30 -4.95 18.48
N LYS A 110 21.67 -4.52 17.37
CA LYS A 110 22.16 -4.76 16.00
C LYS A 110 22.14 -3.50 15.17
N ARG A 111 23.14 -3.30 14.31
CA ARG A 111 23.12 -2.19 13.35
C ARG A 111 22.12 -2.50 12.24
N PHE A 112 21.47 -1.46 11.72
CA PHE A 112 20.53 -1.61 10.61
C PHE A 112 21.14 -2.34 9.39
N LYS A 113 22.42 -2.07 9.07
CA LYS A 113 23.13 -2.75 7.97
C LYS A 113 23.16 -4.27 8.16
N GLU A 114 23.30 -4.75 9.39
CA GLU A 114 23.29 -6.19 9.68
C GLU A 114 21.89 -6.77 9.47
N ILE A 115 20.85 -6.04 9.90
CA ILE A 115 19.45 -6.45 9.72
C ILE A 115 19.08 -6.52 8.23
N TRP A 116 19.45 -5.51 7.43
CA TRP A 116 19.13 -5.44 6.00
C TRP A 116 19.69 -6.60 5.17
N HIS A 117 20.77 -7.22 5.64
CA HIS A 117 21.46 -8.34 4.98
C HIS A 117 21.27 -9.68 5.70
N ASN A 118 20.42 -9.75 6.74
CA ASN A 118 20.20 -10.99 7.48
C ASN A 118 19.29 -11.97 6.71
N ASP A 119 19.20 -13.20 7.23
CA ASP A 119 18.38 -14.25 6.63
C ASP A 119 16.89 -13.94 6.64
N ALA A 120 16.37 -13.27 7.67
CA ALA A 120 14.95 -12.92 7.73
C ALA A 120 14.55 -11.98 6.57
N TYR A 121 15.37 -10.96 6.32
CA TYR A 121 15.17 -10.02 5.21
C TYR A 121 15.31 -10.70 3.85
N ILE A 122 16.35 -11.52 3.67
CA ILE A 122 16.59 -12.27 2.43
C ILE A 122 15.45 -13.26 2.15
N ASN A 123 14.99 -13.97 3.18
CA ASN A 123 13.92 -14.95 3.04
C ASN A 123 12.57 -14.29 2.72
N PHE A 124 12.26 -13.12 3.31
CA PHE A 124 11.07 -12.36 2.95
C PHE A 124 11.08 -11.95 1.47
N ARG A 125 12.22 -11.44 0.98
CA ARG A 125 12.41 -11.10 -0.44
C ARG A 125 12.25 -12.30 -1.36
N LYS A 126 12.85 -13.45 -1.01
CA LYS A 126 12.69 -14.71 -1.74
C LYS A 126 11.24 -15.17 -1.78
N LYS A 127 10.52 -15.09 -0.64
CA LYS A 127 9.09 -15.43 -0.57
C LYS A 127 8.26 -14.54 -1.51
N MET A 128 8.52 -13.24 -1.50
CA MET A 128 7.83 -12.29 -2.39
C MET A 128 8.10 -12.61 -3.88
N LEU A 129 9.36 -12.91 -4.23
CA LEU A 129 9.73 -13.28 -5.61
C LEU A 129 9.12 -14.61 -6.07
N LYS A 130 8.85 -15.53 -5.14
CA LYS A 130 8.23 -16.83 -5.43
C LYS A 130 6.71 -16.74 -5.54
N SER A 131 6.05 -16.12 -4.55
CA SER A 131 4.60 -16.08 -4.45
C SER A 131 4.14 -14.95 -3.54
N ARG A 132 3.86 -13.79 -4.15
CA ARG A 132 3.32 -12.63 -3.46
C ARG A 132 1.97 -12.92 -2.80
N LYS A 133 1.12 -13.70 -3.45
CA LYS A 133 -0.23 -14.04 -2.99
C LYS A 133 -0.24 -14.79 -1.64
N ASP A 134 0.88 -15.43 -1.28
CA ASP A 134 1.03 -16.17 -0.02
C ASP A 134 1.54 -15.28 1.14
N ILE A 135 1.60 -13.97 0.92
CA ILE A 135 1.94 -12.97 1.93
C ILE A 135 0.73 -12.06 2.07
N ASP A 136 0.05 -12.15 3.19
CA ASP A 136 -1.20 -11.45 3.54
C ASP A 136 -1.12 -9.93 3.27
N ILE A 137 -0.05 -9.27 3.73
CA ILE A 137 0.14 -7.83 3.51
C ILE A 137 0.45 -7.47 2.05
N CYS A 138 0.83 -8.43 1.20
CA CYS A 138 1.20 -8.21 -0.20
C CYS A 138 0.13 -8.67 -1.20
N ALA A 139 -0.74 -9.61 -0.83
CA ALA A 139 -1.70 -10.27 -1.71
C ALA A 139 -2.70 -9.29 -2.37
N ASN A 140 -2.93 -8.11 -1.76
CA ASN A 140 -3.80 -7.05 -2.28
C ASN A 140 -3.06 -5.69 -2.35
N CYS A 141 -1.73 -5.68 -2.46
CA CYS A 141 -0.93 -4.45 -2.44
C CYS A 141 -0.34 -4.11 -3.82
N SER A 142 -0.76 -2.98 -4.41
CA SER A 142 -0.23 -2.49 -5.69
C SER A 142 0.95 -1.52 -5.57
N GLU A 143 1.32 -1.06 -4.37
CA GLU A 143 2.31 0.02 -4.20
C GLU A 143 3.69 -0.33 -4.77
N GLY A 144 4.12 -1.60 -4.65
CA GLY A 144 5.44 -2.03 -5.09
C GLY A 144 5.52 -2.51 -6.54
N THR A 145 4.42 -2.48 -7.31
CA THR A 145 4.36 -3.10 -8.66
C THR A 145 4.84 -2.19 -9.78
N LYS A 146 5.08 -0.90 -9.52
CA LYS A 146 5.66 0.02 -10.49
C LYS A 146 6.95 0.59 -9.91
N VAL A 147 7.99 0.65 -10.73
CA VAL A 147 9.27 1.26 -10.36
C VAL A 147 9.22 2.77 -10.63
N TRP A 148 8.49 3.17 -11.68
CA TRP A 148 8.28 4.56 -12.11
C TRP A 148 6.85 4.72 -12.66
N GLY A 149 6.21 5.84 -12.36
CA GLY A 149 4.86 6.15 -12.81
C GLY A 149 4.40 7.52 -12.34
#